data_AF-A0AAD1FNR1-F1
#
_entry.id   AF-A0AAD1FNR1-F1
#
_cell.length_a   1.000
_cell.length_b   1.000
_cell.length_c   1.000
_cell.angle_alpha   90.00
_cell.angle_beta   90.00
_cell.angle_gamma   90.00
#
_symmetry.space_group_name_H-M   'P 1'
#
loop_
_entity.id
_entity.type
_entity.pdbx_description
1 polymer ?
#
loop_
_entity_poly.entity_id
_entity_poly.type
_entity_poly.pdbx_seq_one_letter_code
_entity_poly.pdbx_strand_id
1 'polypeptide(L)'
;MYDADITPDSLLEIAVKNICECSKPHIANYPMHKQTFDEQGFGIVSCYNALPLAGGANTLVRMNLKEVAKKANSIRDFFAYNLPTYCQTMFELIDARCEFLHKESHFFESSFLVQEELIYPERFAPMFGIYGMAEAVAELLAKENSQAVYGYDDEANQLGLQISAALSDIVTSTPVKYGYQGHALLHSQGGISCDHNVTPGIRIAYGNEPDPVTHIQSLAAQHQYYHSGVSEILTIDQTIKGNPQALMQLCKGSFQLGFREFTANVASNDLVRITGYMVKLSDIAKYEEQGSRTNTTWLGADASVNTDVMQRLPRVLSGEQMPSYHLVDKQ
;
A
#
# COMPACT_ATOMS: atom_id res chain seq x y z
N MET A 1 13.11 3.45 8.10
CA MET A 1 12.66 4.75 8.61
C MET A 1 13.63 5.80 8.11
N TYR A 2 13.16 6.78 7.35
CA TYR A 2 13.96 7.88 6.81
C TYR A 2 13.38 9.20 7.30
N ASP A 3 14.27 10.09 7.73
CA ASP A 3 13.96 11.44 8.16
C ASP A 3 15.00 12.38 7.52
N ALA A 4 14.53 13.32 6.70
CA ALA A 4 15.40 14.17 5.90
C ALA A 4 16.27 15.13 6.72
N ASP A 5 15.88 15.44 7.97
CA ASP A 5 16.59 16.38 8.82
C ASP A 5 17.73 15.71 9.61
N ILE A 6 17.66 14.40 9.80
CA ILE A 6 18.63 13.65 10.62
C ILE A 6 19.35 12.52 9.88
N THR A 7 18.79 11.99 8.78
CA THR A 7 19.36 10.85 8.05
C THR A 7 20.31 11.37 6.98
N PRO A 8 21.62 11.05 7.04
CA PRO A 8 22.55 11.47 6.00
C PRO A 8 22.21 10.86 4.64
N ASP A 9 22.43 11.63 3.57
CA ASP A 9 22.23 11.19 2.19
C ASP A 9 22.96 9.89 1.85
N SER A 10 24.13 9.66 2.45
CA SER A 10 24.91 8.43 2.26
C SER A 10 24.18 7.17 2.73
N LEU A 11 23.36 7.25 3.78
CA LEU A 11 22.54 6.12 4.24
C LEU A 11 21.34 5.88 3.32
N LEU A 12 20.71 6.95 2.84
CA LEU A 12 19.63 6.84 1.85
C LEU A 12 20.17 6.23 0.54
N GLU A 13 21.35 6.64 0.10
CA GLU A 13 22.01 6.10 -1.09
C GLU A 13 22.27 4.59 -0.96
N ILE A 14 22.67 4.10 0.22
CA ILE A 14 22.82 2.65 0.47
C ILE A 14 21.46 1.95 0.30
N ALA A 15 20.39 2.49 0.89
CA ALA A 15 19.06 1.91 0.76
C ALA A 15 18.59 1.87 -0.71
N VAL A 16 18.83 2.95 -1.45
CA VAL A 16 18.47 3.07 -2.87
C VAL A 16 19.28 2.11 -3.75
N LYS A 17 20.59 1.98 -3.51
CA LYS A 17 21.44 0.98 -4.19
C LYS A 17 20.94 -0.44 -3.94
N ASN A 18 20.55 -0.75 -2.70
CA ASN A 18 19.96 -2.05 -2.38
C ASN A 18 18.62 -2.25 -3.12
N ILE A 19 17.79 -1.21 -3.26
CA ILE A 19 16.55 -1.30 -4.05
C ILE A 19 16.88 -1.60 -5.52
N CYS A 20 17.92 -0.98 -6.08
CA CYS A 20 18.36 -1.28 -7.44
C CYS A 20 18.77 -2.75 -7.59
N GLU A 21 19.50 -3.30 -6.63
CA GLU A 21 20.02 -4.68 -6.69
C GLU A 21 19.00 -5.77 -6.36
N CYS A 22 18.12 -5.53 -5.37
CA CYS A 22 17.23 -6.57 -4.84
C CYS A 22 15.82 -6.10 -4.52
N SER A 23 15.42 -4.92 -5.00
CA SER A 23 14.07 -4.38 -4.77
C SER A 23 13.72 -4.25 -3.29
N LYS A 24 14.69 -4.03 -2.38
CA LYS A 24 14.51 -3.75 -0.95
C LYS A 24 15.56 -2.75 -0.45
N PRO A 25 15.28 -1.97 0.61
CA PRO A 25 14.12 -2.04 1.51
C PRO A 25 12.87 -1.31 1.01
N HIS A 26 11.82 -1.25 1.84
CA HIS A 26 10.85 -0.13 1.81
C HIS A 26 11.47 1.04 2.58
N ILE A 27 11.16 2.26 2.17
CA ILE A 27 11.63 3.46 2.88
C ILE A 27 10.41 4.18 3.42
N ALA A 28 10.23 4.11 4.73
CA ALA A 28 9.14 4.80 5.43
C ALA A 28 9.52 6.24 5.77
N ASN A 29 8.61 7.18 5.50
CA ASN A 29 8.71 8.59 5.85
C ASN A 29 8.46 8.79 7.34
N TYR A 30 9.55 8.81 8.12
CA TYR A 30 9.47 8.81 9.57
C TYR A 30 8.74 10.04 10.13
N PRO A 31 9.00 11.29 9.70
CA PRO A 31 8.26 12.45 10.17
C PRO A 31 6.74 12.33 10.01
N MET A 32 6.26 11.85 8.86
CA MET A 32 4.83 11.68 8.61
C MET A 32 4.19 10.64 9.51
N HIS A 33 4.85 9.51 9.74
CA HIS A 33 4.32 8.49 10.64
C HIS A 33 4.42 8.92 12.10
N LYS A 34 5.52 9.59 12.51
CA LYS A 34 5.70 10.09 13.87
C LYS A 34 4.57 11.04 14.28
N GLN A 35 4.08 11.88 13.37
CA GLN A 35 2.94 12.78 13.64
C GLN A 35 1.61 12.06 13.89
N THR A 36 1.49 10.80 13.48
CA THR A 36 0.27 9.99 13.64
C THR A 36 0.18 9.32 15.01
N PHE A 37 1.30 9.09 15.69
CA PHE A 37 1.36 8.32 16.93
C PHE A 37 1.93 9.16 18.08
N ASP A 38 1.64 8.76 19.31
CA ASP A 38 2.17 9.43 20.51
C ASP A 38 3.69 9.26 20.68
N GLU A 39 4.22 9.87 21.74
CA GLU A 39 5.65 9.90 22.04
C GLU A 39 6.27 8.52 22.29
N GLN A 40 5.47 7.52 22.69
CA GLN A 40 5.94 6.13 22.81
C GLN A 40 6.24 5.52 21.43
N GLY A 41 5.71 6.11 20.37
CA GLY A 41 6.12 5.85 18.99
C GLY A 41 5.36 4.70 18.34
N PHE A 42 5.93 4.21 17.24
CA PHE A 42 5.29 3.26 16.34
C PHE A 42 6.32 2.30 15.71
N GLY A 43 5.81 1.20 15.17
CA GLY A 43 6.59 0.28 14.34
C GLY A 43 5.96 0.12 12.96
N ILE A 44 6.81 -0.13 11.96
CA ILE A 44 6.38 -0.67 10.67
C ILE A 44 6.50 -2.19 10.75
N VAL A 45 5.37 -2.88 10.67
CA VAL A 45 5.32 -4.35 10.79
C VAL A 45 4.76 -5.00 9.53
N SER A 46 5.20 -6.23 9.27
CA SER A 46 4.85 -7.00 8.07
C SER A 46 5.21 -6.26 6.78
N CYS A 47 4.23 -5.67 6.10
CA CYS A 47 4.39 -5.06 4.79
C CYS A 47 4.77 -3.57 4.91
N TYR A 48 3.81 -2.76 5.32
CA TYR A 48 3.92 -1.31 5.54
C TYR A 48 2.93 -0.86 6.63
N ASN A 49 2.58 -1.77 7.54
CA ASN A 49 1.57 -1.49 8.56
C ASN A 49 2.22 -0.65 9.64
N ALA A 50 1.78 0.59 9.78
CA ALA A 50 2.21 1.47 10.85
C ALA A 50 1.26 1.30 12.04
N LEU A 51 1.80 0.84 13.18
CA LEU A 51 1.03 0.57 14.39
C LEU A 51 1.74 1.11 15.63
N PRO A 52 1.01 1.46 16.70
CA PRO A 52 1.61 1.94 17.94
C PRO A 52 2.64 0.93 18.49
N LEU A 53 3.79 1.42 18.95
CA LEU A 53 4.80 0.61 19.64
C LEU A 53 4.19 0.05 20.93
N ALA A 54 4.57 -1.16 21.34
CA ALA A 54 3.97 -1.85 22.49
C ALA A 54 2.43 -2.01 22.35
N GLY A 55 1.93 -2.00 21.13
CA GLY A 55 0.54 -2.24 20.78
C GLY A 55 0.44 -3.25 19.64
N GLY A 56 -0.54 -3.06 18.78
CA GLY A 56 -0.73 -3.93 17.62
C GLY A 56 -2.04 -3.67 16.89
N ALA A 57 -2.41 -4.59 16.02
CA ALA A 57 -3.72 -4.57 15.38
C ALA A 57 -4.65 -5.55 16.07
N ASN A 58 -5.83 -5.09 16.51
CA ASN A 58 -6.86 -6.01 17.04
C ASN A 58 -7.41 -6.91 15.94
N THR A 59 -7.65 -6.30 14.79
CA THR A 59 -8.20 -6.95 13.62
C THR A 59 -7.92 -6.09 12.39
N LEU A 60 -8.04 -6.71 11.23
CA LEU A 60 -8.08 -6.04 9.94
C LEU A 60 -9.35 -6.52 9.23
N VAL A 61 -10.27 -5.59 9.00
CA VAL A 61 -11.45 -5.80 8.17
C VAL A 61 -11.22 -5.03 6.89
N ARG A 62 -11.59 -5.59 5.74
CA ARG A 62 -11.33 -4.97 4.42
C ARG A 62 -12.60 -4.86 3.59
N MET A 63 -12.88 -3.66 3.08
CA MET A 63 -13.96 -3.39 2.13
C MET A 63 -13.45 -3.35 0.70
N ASN A 64 -14.18 -4.03 -0.18
CA ASN A 64 -14.00 -3.95 -1.62
C ASN A 64 -14.79 -2.76 -2.17
N LEU A 65 -14.11 -1.65 -2.48
CA LEU A 65 -14.75 -0.43 -2.97
C LEU A 65 -15.44 -0.64 -4.32
N LYS A 66 -14.93 -1.55 -5.17
CA LYS A 66 -15.57 -1.90 -6.45
C LYS A 66 -16.99 -2.41 -6.25
N GLU A 67 -17.19 -3.31 -5.28
CA GLU A 67 -18.51 -3.91 -5.04
C GLU A 67 -19.47 -2.92 -4.37
N VAL A 68 -18.95 -1.97 -3.59
CA VAL A 68 -19.75 -0.85 -3.07
C VAL A 68 -20.17 0.09 -4.21
N ALA A 69 -19.25 0.45 -5.09
CA ALA A 69 -19.50 1.30 -6.25
C ALA A 69 -20.57 0.70 -7.19
N LYS A 70 -20.51 -0.61 -7.46
CA LYS A 70 -21.51 -1.30 -8.30
C LYS A 70 -22.94 -1.19 -7.77
N LYS A 71 -23.09 -1.13 -6.44
CA LYS A 71 -24.40 -1.04 -5.79
C LYS A 71 -24.99 0.38 -5.83
N ALA A 72 -24.14 1.38 -6.05
CA ALA A 72 -24.58 2.76 -6.19
C ALA A 72 -25.20 3.00 -7.57
N ASN A 73 -26.20 3.88 -7.61
CA ASN A 73 -26.86 4.34 -8.84
C ASN A 73 -26.15 5.55 -9.48
N SER A 74 -25.37 6.30 -8.71
CA SER A 74 -24.62 7.49 -9.13
C SER A 74 -23.50 7.79 -8.14
N ILE A 75 -22.62 8.73 -8.47
CA ILE A 75 -21.60 9.23 -7.53
C ILE A 75 -22.27 9.77 -6.26
N ARG A 76 -23.38 10.51 -6.41
CA ARG A 76 -24.13 11.05 -5.28
C ARG A 76 -24.70 9.96 -4.38
N ASP A 77 -25.27 8.92 -4.96
CA ASP A 77 -25.84 7.77 -4.23
C ASP A 77 -24.76 6.95 -3.51
N PHE A 78 -23.56 6.88 -4.09
CA PHE A 78 -22.40 6.25 -3.46
C PHE A 78 -22.04 6.93 -2.14
N PHE A 79 -21.83 8.26 -2.17
CA PHE A 79 -21.44 9.01 -0.98
C PHE A 79 -22.56 9.17 0.04
N ALA A 80 -23.80 9.34 -0.41
CA ALA A 80 -24.93 9.60 0.49
C ALA A 80 -25.41 8.34 1.22
N TYR A 81 -25.32 7.16 0.60
CA TYR A 81 -25.97 5.95 1.12
C TYR A 81 -25.06 4.72 1.13
N ASN A 82 -24.46 4.36 0.00
CA ASN A 82 -23.76 3.07 -0.10
C ASN A 82 -22.49 3.02 0.74
N LEU A 83 -21.59 4.00 0.58
CA LEU A 83 -20.34 4.05 1.32
C LEU A 83 -20.59 4.10 2.85
N PRO A 84 -21.45 5.01 3.39
CA PRO A 84 -21.76 5.01 4.82
C PRO A 84 -22.36 3.69 5.32
N THR A 85 -23.26 3.08 4.56
CA THR A 85 -23.91 1.81 4.96
C THR A 85 -22.89 0.69 5.11
N TYR A 86 -21.98 0.54 4.15
CA TYR A 86 -20.96 -0.51 4.24
C TYR A 86 -19.88 -0.19 5.27
N CYS A 87 -19.60 1.09 5.54
CA CYS A 87 -18.74 1.47 6.67
C CYS A 87 -19.36 1.08 8.02
N GLN A 88 -20.67 1.29 8.20
CA GLN A 88 -21.40 0.85 9.40
C GLN A 88 -21.25 -0.66 9.63
N THR A 89 -21.47 -1.47 8.59
CA THR A 89 -21.30 -2.93 8.67
C THR A 89 -19.86 -3.33 9.01
N MET A 90 -18.85 -2.61 8.49
CA MET A 90 -17.47 -2.85 8.87
C MET A 90 -17.21 -2.57 10.35
N PHE A 91 -17.77 -1.50 10.91
CA PHE A 91 -17.64 -1.19 12.34
C PHE A 91 -18.29 -2.25 13.21
N GLU A 92 -19.48 -2.73 12.87
CA GLU A 92 -20.13 -3.82 13.58
C GLU A 92 -19.25 -5.08 13.61
N LEU A 93 -18.60 -5.41 12.50
CA LEU A 93 -17.67 -6.53 12.42
C LEU A 93 -16.37 -6.28 13.20
N ILE A 94 -15.83 -5.05 13.15
CA ILE A 94 -14.67 -4.64 13.93
C ILE A 94 -14.96 -4.81 15.42
N ASP A 95 -16.09 -4.28 15.89
CA ASP A 95 -16.50 -4.35 17.29
C ASP A 95 -16.68 -5.79 17.75
N ALA A 96 -17.37 -6.63 16.97
CA ALA A 96 -17.55 -8.04 17.29
C ALA A 96 -16.20 -8.78 17.43
N ARG A 97 -15.26 -8.55 16.51
CA ARG A 97 -13.92 -9.18 16.55
C ARG A 97 -13.08 -8.66 17.71
N CYS A 98 -13.15 -7.37 17.99
CA CYS A 98 -12.40 -6.76 19.09
C CYS A 98 -12.95 -7.20 20.44
N GLU A 99 -14.28 -7.25 20.62
CA GLU A 99 -14.91 -7.72 21.86
C GLU A 99 -14.52 -9.18 22.12
N PHE A 100 -14.54 -10.05 21.11
CA PHE A 100 -14.07 -11.43 21.25
C PHE A 100 -12.60 -11.48 21.69
N LEU A 101 -11.71 -10.75 21.01
CA LEU A 101 -10.28 -10.73 21.35
C LEU A 101 -10.05 -10.24 22.78
N HIS A 102 -10.72 -9.15 23.18
CA HIS A 102 -10.50 -8.51 24.48
C HIS A 102 -11.18 -9.20 25.66
N LYS A 103 -12.30 -9.88 25.44
CA LYS A 103 -13.09 -10.48 26.54
C LYS A 103 -13.20 -12.00 26.53
N GLU A 104 -13.24 -12.62 25.36
CA GLU A 104 -13.55 -14.05 25.25
C GLU A 104 -12.31 -14.91 24.97
N SER A 105 -11.32 -14.34 24.27
CA SER A 105 -10.09 -15.06 23.95
C SER A 105 -9.14 -15.22 25.15
N HIS A 106 -9.34 -14.43 26.21
CA HIS A 106 -8.44 -14.29 27.37
C HIS A 106 -6.99 -13.93 27.01
N PHE A 107 -6.73 -13.45 25.78
CA PHE A 107 -5.38 -13.14 25.31
C PHE A 107 -4.70 -12.10 26.21
N PHE A 108 -5.33 -10.94 26.43
CA PHE A 108 -4.72 -9.87 27.22
C PHE A 108 -4.64 -10.19 28.72
N GLU A 109 -5.52 -11.07 29.22
CA GLU A 109 -5.52 -11.48 30.63
C GLU A 109 -4.41 -12.49 30.95
N SER A 110 -4.12 -13.38 30.00
CA SER A 110 -3.20 -14.52 30.21
C SER A 110 -1.82 -14.37 29.56
N SER A 111 -1.66 -13.40 28.66
CA SER A 111 -0.41 -13.23 27.91
C SER A 111 0.73 -12.70 28.78
N PHE A 112 1.86 -13.41 28.76
CA PHE A 112 3.10 -12.93 29.40
C PHE A 112 3.57 -11.60 28.81
N LEU A 113 3.22 -11.29 27.55
CA LEU A 113 3.56 -10.01 26.93
C LEU A 113 2.89 -8.82 27.63
N VAL A 114 1.70 -9.04 28.20
CA VAL A 114 1.00 -8.03 29.01
C VAL A 114 1.57 -8.02 30.42
N GLN A 115 1.80 -9.19 31.03
CA GLN A 115 2.33 -9.31 32.39
C GLN A 115 3.74 -8.72 32.54
N GLU A 116 4.56 -8.85 31.50
CA GLU A 116 5.90 -8.28 31.41
C GLU A 116 5.92 -6.87 30.76
N GLU A 117 4.74 -6.26 30.55
CA GLU A 117 4.58 -4.89 30.07
C GLU A 117 5.25 -4.60 28.69
N LEU A 118 5.36 -5.64 27.86
CA LEU A 118 5.85 -5.57 26.48
C LEU A 118 4.78 -5.06 25.51
N ILE A 119 3.50 -5.33 25.81
CA ILE A 119 2.34 -4.82 25.08
C ILE A 119 1.26 -4.31 26.05
N TYR A 120 0.49 -3.35 25.59
CA TYR A 120 -0.59 -2.71 26.36
C TYR A 120 -1.90 -2.77 25.56
N PRO A 121 -2.99 -3.33 26.11
CA PRO A 121 -4.26 -3.50 25.38
C PRO A 121 -4.82 -2.21 24.76
N GLU A 122 -4.68 -1.08 25.44
CA GLU A 122 -5.12 0.24 25.00
C GLU A 122 -4.32 0.81 23.82
N ARG A 123 -3.17 0.20 23.50
CA ARG A 123 -2.32 0.57 22.37
C ARG A 123 -2.65 -0.22 21.10
N PHE A 124 -3.66 -1.08 21.14
CA PHE A 124 -4.11 -1.80 19.96
C PHE A 124 -5.11 -0.99 19.13
N ALA A 125 -4.98 -1.05 17.82
CA ALA A 125 -5.84 -0.37 16.88
C ALA A 125 -6.52 -1.35 15.91
N PRO A 126 -7.84 -1.33 15.73
CA PRO A 126 -8.47 -1.98 14.61
C PRO A 126 -8.06 -1.29 13.31
N MET A 127 -7.70 -2.06 12.29
CA MET A 127 -7.38 -1.53 10.97
C MET A 127 -8.62 -1.59 10.09
N PHE A 128 -9.08 -0.42 9.64
CA PHE A 128 -10.18 -0.28 8.68
C PHE A 128 -9.59 -0.28 7.27
N GLY A 129 -9.56 -1.46 6.63
CA GLY A 129 -8.96 -1.67 5.33
C GLY A 129 -9.90 -1.38 4.16
N ILE A 130 -9.36 -0.81 3.08
CA ILE A 130 -10.02 -0.72 1.77
C ILE A 130 -9.13 -1.26 0.66
N TYR A 131 -9.74 -1.68 -0.43
CA TYR A 131 -9.08 -1.99 -1.70
C TYR A 131 -10.04 -1.78 -2.88
N GLY A 132 -9.52 -1.77 -4.10
CA GLY A 132 -10.32 -1.61 -5.31
C GLY A 132 -10.68 -0.17 -5.65
N MET A 133 -9.85 0.80 -5.27
CA MET A 133 -10.10 2.22 -5.58
C MET A 133 -10.17 2.48 -7.08
N ALA A 134 -9.23 1.94 -7.86
CA ALA A 134 -9.20 2.14 -9.32
C ALA A 134 -10.51 1.67 -9.98
N GLU A 135 -10.99 0.49 -9.62
CA GLU A 135 -12.24 -0.05 -10.17
C GLU A 135 -13.48 0.68 -9.63
N ALA A 136 -13.45 1.14 -8.38
CA ALA A 136 -14.54 1.94 -7.82
C ALA A 136 -14.69 3.27 -8.54
N VAL A 137 -13.58 3.99 -8.78
CA VAL A 137 -13.56 5.25 -9.54
C VAL A 137 -14.09 5.02 -10.96
N ALA A 138 -13.60 3.98 -11.65
CA ALA A 138 -14.07 3.67 -13.00
C ALA A 138 -15.57 3.33 -13.05
N GLU A 139 -16.06 2.50 -12.13
CA GLU A 139 -17.48 2.13 -12.03
C GLU A 139 -18.38 3.34 -11.77
N LEU A 140 -17.93 4.27 -10.91
CA LEU A 140 -18.70 5.47 -10.57
C LEU A 140 -18.71 6.49 -11.72
N LEU A 141 -17.58 6.73 -12.38
CA LEU A 141 -17.49 7.62 -13.53
C LEU A 141 -18.31 7.11 -14.72
N ALA A 142 -18.34 5.79 -14.93
CA ALA A 142 -19.17 5.18 -15.97
C ALA A 142 -20.67 5.47 -15.76
N LYS A 143 -21.14 5.56 -14.51
CA LYS A 143 -22.54 5.92 -14.19
C LYS A 143 -22.87 7.37 -14.54
N GLU A 144 -21.86 8.24 -14.62
CA GLU A 144 -21.98 9.63 -15.06
C GLU A 144 -21.61 9.81 -16.54
N ASN A 145 -21.38 8.71 -17.27
CA ASN A 145 -20.91 8.69 -18.67
C ASN A 145 -19.55 9.37 -18.90
N SER A 146 -18.70 9.49 -17.86
CA SER A 146 -17.32 9.93 -18.02
C SER A 146 -16.43 8.75 -18.43
N GLN A 147 -15.37 9.06 -19.21
CA GLN A 147 -14.33 8.12 -19.63
C GLN A 147 -12.97 8.44 -18.98
N ALA A 148 -12.95 9.34 -17.98
CA ALA A 148 -11.74 9.70 -17.27
C ALA A 148 -11.11 8.48 -16.57
N VAL A 149 -9.78 8.43 -16.60
CA VAL A 149 -8.97 7.29 -16.17
C VAL A 149 -8.19 7.65 -14.92
N TYR A 150 -8.41 6.88 -13.86
CA TYR A 150 -7.70 7.02 -12.60
C TYR A 150 -6.19 6.79 -12.78
N GLY A 151 -5.38 7.74 -12.31
CA GLY A 151 -3.94 7.80 -12.53
C GLY A 151 -3.51 8.79 -13.60
N TYR A 152 -4.39 9.20 -14.52
CA TYR A 152 -4.09 10.12 -15.62
C TYR A 152 -4.94 11.39 -15.57
N ASP A 153 -6.25 11.25 -15.39
CA ASP A 153 -7.19 12.36 -15.49
C ASP A 153 -7.51 12.96 -14.12
N ASP A 154 -7.44 14.29 -14.04
CA ASP A 154 -7.72 15.03 -12.80
C ASP A 154 -9.11 14.73 -12.23
N GLU A 155 -10.12 14.56 -13.08
CA GLU A 155 -11.48 14.19 -12.66
C GLU A 155 -11.48 12.87 -11.87
N ALA A 156 -10.82 11.85 -12.41
CA ALA A 156 -10.77 10.53 -11.79
C ALA A 156 -9.91 10.52 -10.52
N ASN A 157 -8.76 11.21 -10.55
CA ASN A 157 -7.88 11.36 -9.38
C ASN A 157 -8.60 12.10 -8.25
N GLN A 158 -9.35 13.15 -8.58
CA GLN A 158 -10.14 13.91 -7.61
C GLN A 158 -11.26 13.07 -7.01
N LEU A 159 -11.92 12.21 -7.79
CA LEU A 159 -12.91 11.28 -7.25
C LEU A 159 -12.28 10.30 -6.27
N GLY A 160 -11.13 9.69 -6.59
CA GLY A 160 -10.39 8.84 -5.65
C GLY A 160 -10.00 9.55 -4.36
N LEU A 161 -9.58 10.82 -4.47
CA LEU A 161 -9.30 11.68 -3.32
C LEU A 161 -10.54 11.94 -2.45
N GLN A 162 -11.70 12.21 -3.07
CA GLN A 162 -12.97 12.41 -2.36
C GLN A 162 -13.41 11.13 -1.63
N ILE A 163 -13.25 9.95 -2.23
CA ILE A 163 -13.54 8.67 -1.58
C ILE A 163 -12.64 8.48 -0.35
N SER A 164 -11.33 8.73 -0.49
CA SER A 164 -10.37 8.65 0.61
C SER A 164 -10.71 9.61 1.76
N ALA A 165 -11.08 10.84 1.43
CA ALA A 165 -11.49 11.85 2.42
C ALA A 165 -12.77 11.42 3.16
N ALA A 166 -13.80 10.98 2.45
CA ALA A 166 -15.04 10.51 3.06
C ALA A 166 -14.84 9.30 3.98
N LEU A 167 -14.00 8.34 3.56
CA LEU A 167 -13.60 7.21 4.40
C LEU A 167 -12.87 7.69 5.65
N SER A 168 -11.94 8.64 5.53
CA SER A 168 -11.22 9.21 6.66
C SER A 168 -12.16 9.91 7.64
N ASP A 169 -13.10 10.71 7.15
CA ASP A 169 -14.08 11.41 7.98
C ASP A 169 -14.92 10.41 8.77
N ILE A 170 -15.43 9.37 8.11
CA ILE A 170 -16.21 8.31 8.76
C ILE A 170 -15.35 7.57 9.81
N VAL A 171 -14.11 7.20 9.47
CA VAL A 171 -13.24 6.41 10.35
C VAL A 171 -12.79 7.19 11.58
N THR A 172 -12.45 8.47 11.40
CA THR A 172 -11.99 9.33 12.49
C THR A 172 -13.14 9.86 13.35
N SER A 173 -14.37 9.94 12.83
CA SER A 173 -15.54 10.38 13.61
C SER A 173 -16.25 9.24 14.34
N THR A 174 -16.03 7.99 13.95
CA THR A 174 -16.68 6.83 14.56
C THR A 174 -15.84 6.30 15.74
N PRO A 175 -16.36 6.31 16.98
CA PRO A 175 -15.68 5.73 18.13
C PRO A 175 -15.63 4.21 18.03
N VAL A 176 -14.52 3.62 18.46
CA VAL A 176 -14.32 2.17 18.59
C VAL A 176 -13.78 1.87 19.97
N LYS A 177 -14.50 1.03 20.73
CA LYS A 177 -14.26 0.78 22.15
C LYS A 177 -12.84 0.31 22.48
N TYR A 178 -12.28 -0.55 21.64
CA TYR A 178 -10.91 -1.05 21.77
C TYR A 178 -9.98 -0.45 20.71
N GLY A 179 -10.27 0.78 20.28
CA GLY A 179 -9.45 1.53 19.35
C GLY A 179 -8.30 2.24 20.05
N TYR A 180 -7.17 2.36 19.36
CA TYR A 180 -6.10 3.26 19.79
C TYR A 180 -6.66 4.69 19.79
N GLN A 181 -6.58 5.36 20.94
CA GLN A 181 -7.24 6.65 21.16
C GLN A 181 -8.75 6.63 20.87
N GLY A 182 -9.39 5.46 21.04
CA GLY A 182 -10.83 5.29 20.82
C GLY A 182 -11.26 5.21 19.36
N HIS A 183 -10.34 5.00 18.40
CA HIS A 183 -10.67 4.94 16.97
C HIS A 183 -10.02 3.76 16.24
N ALA A 184 -10.60 3.39 15.10
CA ALA A 184 -9.93 2.55 14.11
C ALA A 184 -8.96 3.39 13.26
N LEU A 185 -8.01 2.74 12.59
CA LEU A 185 -7.06 3.39 11.69
C LEU A 185 -7.32 2.98 10.24
N LEU A 186 -7.56 3.95 9.37
CA LEU A 186 -7.79 3.72 7.94
C LEU A 186 -6.51 3.18 7.27
N HIS A 187 -6.69 2.11 6.48
CA HIS A 187 -5.61 1.34 5.87
C HIS A 187 -5.87 1.08 4.37
N SER A 188 -4.88 1.35 3.53
CA SER A 188 -4.91 1.00 2.11
C SER A 188 -4.33 -0.39 1.94
N GLN A 189 -5.19 -1.40 1.77
CA GLN A 189 -4.83 -2.81 1.90
C GLN A 189 -4.02 -3.35 0.73
N GLY A 190 -2.95 -4.09 1.03
CA GLY A 190 -2.20 -4.88 0.06
C GLY A 190 -3.04 -6.05 -0.46
N GLY A 191 -2.91 -6.35 -1.76
CA GLY A 191 -3.70 -7.38 -2.41
C GLY A 191 -3.38 -8.78 -1.90
N ILE A 192 -4.34 -9.68 -2.01
CA ILE A 192 -4.20 -11.11 -1.73
C ILE A 192 -4.78 -11.89 -2.91
N SER A 193 -4.48 -13.18 -3.01
CA SER A 193 -4.80 -13.96 -4.21
C SER A 193 -6.30 -14.16 -4.47
N CYS A 194 -7.17 -13.90 -3.48
CA CYS A 194 -8.62 -13.90 -3.67
C CYS A 194 -9.20 -12.55 -4.14
N ASP A 195 -8.36 -11.55 -4.43
CA ASP A 195 -8.75 -10.26 -4.99
C ASP A 195 -8.89 -10.32 -6.52
N HIS A 196 -9.87 -11.11 -6.99
CA HIS A 196 -10.06 -11.34 -8.42
C HIS A 196 -10.53 -10.07 -9.15
N ASN A 197 -9.75 -9.62 -10.15
CA ASN A 197 -10.06 -8.46 -10.99
C ASN A 197 -10.23 -7.15 -10.18
N VAL A 198 -9.47 -6.98 -9.09
CA VAL A 198 -9.51 -5.79 -8.24
C VAL A 198 -8.09 -5.35 -7.91
N THR A 199 -7.83 -4.05 -8.05
CA THR A 199 -6.53 -3.46 -7.74
C THR A 199 -6.36 -3.26 -6.23
N PRO A 200 -5.19 -3.55 -5.65
CA PRO A 200 -4.97 -3.35 -4.22
C PRO A 200 -5.07 -1.89 -3.77
N GLY A 201 -5.63 -1.68 -2.58
CA GLY A 201 -5.62 -0.39 -1.90
C GLY A 201 -6.15 0.75 -2.77
N ILE A 202 -5.39 1.84 -2.78
CA ILE A 202 -5.62 3.04 -3.61
C ILE A 202 -4.86 3.06 -4.93
N ARG A 203 -4.15 1.98 -5.27
CA ARG A 203 -3.17 1.97 -6.36
C ARG A 203 -3.83 2.20 -7.72
N ILE A 204 -3.03 2.68 -8.67
CA ILE A 204 -3.39 2.65 -10.09
C ILE A 204 -3.36 1.19 -10.56
N ALA A 205 -4.31 0.83 -11.44
CA ALA A 205 -4.45 -0.53 -11.93
C ALA A 205 -3.16 -1.03 -12.61
N TYR A 206 -2.85 -2.31 -12.41
CA TYR A 206 -1.67 -2.94 -13.01
C TYR A 206 -1.69 -2.81 -14.53
N GLY A 207 -0.53 -2.50 -15.11
CA GLY A 207 -0.38 -2.32 -16.55
C GLY A 207 -0.86 -0.96 -17.07
N ASN A 208 -1.58 -0.20 -16.25
CA ASN A 208 -2.06 1.15 -16.57
C ASN A 208 -1.29 2.23 -15.79
N GLU A 209 -0.24 1.89 -15.05
CA GLU A 209 0.49 2.89 -14.28
C GLU A 209 1.21 3.90 -15.20
N PRO A 210 1.03 5.23 -15.00
CA PRO A 210 1.76 6.25 -15.76
C PRO A 210 3.25 6.26 -15.38
N ASP A 211 4.01 7.17 -15.98
CA ASP A 211 5.40 7.40 -15.60
C ASP A 211 5.54 7.63 -14.07
N PRO A 212 6.71 7.32 -13.47
CA PRO A 212 6.85 7.33 -12.02
C PRO A 212 6.53 8.66 -11.35
N VAL A 213 6.75 9.80 -12.02
CA VAL A 213 6.48 11.13 -11.46
C VAL A 213 4.99 11.40 -11.46
N THR A 214 4.33 11.20 -12.60
CA THR A 214 2.86 11.35 -12.70
C THR A 214 2.15 10.38 -11.75
N HIS A 215 2.63 9.14 -11.63
CA HIS A 215 2.10 8.16 -10.68
C HIS A 215 2.11 8.69 -9.24
N ILE A 216 3.24 9.25 -8.81
CA ILE A 216 3.37 9.83 -7.47
C ILE A 216 2.39 11.00 -7.31
N GLN A 217 2.35 11.92 -8.27
CA GLN A 217 1.50 13.11 -8.22
C GLN A 217 0.00 12.76 -8.13
N SER A 218 -0.45 11.76 -8.89
CA SER A 218 -1.84 11.30 -8.91
C SER A 218 -2.32 10.73 -7.57
N LEU A 219 -1.41 10.21 -6.74
CA LEU A 219 -1.76 9.49 -5.51
C LEU A 219 -1.34 10.20 -4.22
N ALA A 220 -0.36 11.09 -4.26
CA ALA A 220 0.26 11.67 -3.07
C ALA A 220 -0.74 12.29 -2.09
N ALA A 221 -1.74 13.02 -2.60
CA ALA A 221 -2.76 13.65 -1.77
C ALA A 221 -3.61 12.64 -0.98
N GLN A 222 -3.75 11.40 -1.44
CA GLN A 222 -4.53 10.38 -0.73
C GLN A 222 -3.76 9.78 0.46
N HIS A 223 -2.42 9.76 0.42
CA HIS A 223 -1.60 9.12 1.46
C HIS A 223 -1.82 9.71 2.85
N GLN A 224 -2.22 10.99 2.95
CA GLN A 224 -2.46 11.63 4.23
C GLN A 224 -3.52 10.91 5.08
N TYR A 225 -4.53 10.30 4.46
CA TYR A 225 -5.67 9.67 5.13
C TYR A 225 -5.37 8.27 5.70
N TYR A 226 -4.40 7.55 5.13
CA TYR A 226 -4.15 6.13 5.42
C TYR A 226 -3.08 5.94 6.51
N HIS A 227 -3.43 6.32 7.73
CA HIS A 227 -2.56 6.34 8.91
C HIS A 227 -1.91 5.00 9.26
N SER A 228 -2.64 3.88 9.17
CA SER A 228 -2.11 2.56 9.53
C SER A 228 -1.39 1.86 8.39
N GLY A 229 -1.31 2.47 7.20
CA GLY A 229 -0.48 1.97 6.11
C GLY A 229 -1.05 2.25 4.73
N VAL A 230 -0.16 2.69 3.84
CA VAL A 230 -0.39 2.88 2.41
C VAL A 230 0.95 2.76 1.71
N SER A 231 1.00 2.06 0.58
CA SER A 231 2.21 1.96 -0.23
C SER A 231 1.88 1.70 -1.68
N GLU A 232 2.53 2.46 -2.53
CA GLU A 232 2.61 2.22 -3.97
C GLU A 232 3.75 1.25 -4.28
N ILE A 233 3.80 0.73 -5.51
CA ILE A 233 4.96 -0.03 -6.01
C ILE A 233 5.35 0.55 -7.36
N LEU A 234 6.48 1.25 -7.40
CA LEU A 234 7.02 1.78 -8.65
C LEU A 234 7.88 0.72 -9.32
N THR A 235 7.43 0.20 -10.45
CA THR A 235 8.19 -0.74 -11.28
C THR A 235 9.08 0.04 -12.22
N ILE A 236 10.39 -0.01 -11.97
CA ILE A 236 11.41 0.78 -12.66
C ILE A 236 12.18 -0.13 -13.61
N ASP A 237 12.52 0.43 -14.77
CA ASP A 237 13.40 -0.22 -15.75
C ASP A 237 14.83 -0.46 -15.21
N GLN A 238 15.52 -1.46 -15.74
CA GLN A 238 16.86 -1.85 -15.30
C GLN A 238 17.93 -0.78 -15.47
N THR A 239 17.72 0.19 -16.37
CA THR A 239 18.63 1.34 -16.59
C THR A 239 18.93 2.11 -15.31
N ILE A 240 18.03 2.10 -14.32
CA ILE A 240 18.24 2.76 -13.03
C ILE A 240 19.47 2.27 -12.25
N LYS A 241 19.96 1.05 -12.54
CA LYS A 241 21.23 0.54 -11.98
C LYS A 241 22.43 1.40 -12.39
N GLY A 242 22.37 2.03 -13.57
CA GLY A 242 23.38 2.98 -14.06
C GLY A 242 23.32 4.35 -13.38
N ASN A 243 22.16 4.72 -12.80
CA ASN A 243 21.98 5.98 -12.08
C ASN A 243 21.06 5.84 -10.85
N PRO A 244 21.54 5.22 -9.77
CA PRO A 244 20.75 5.09 -8.54
C PRO A 244 20.37 6.46 -7.93
N GLN A 245 21.12 7.53 -8.22
CA GLN A 245 20.83 8.87 -7.72
C GLN A 245 19.48 9.38 -8.22
N ALA A 246 19.04 9.01 -9.42
CA ALA A 246 17.73 9.39 -9.92
C ALA A 246 16.59 8.75 -9.10
N LEU A 247 16.76 7.50 -8.64
CA LEU A 247 15.81 6.84 -7.74
C LEU A 247 15.79 7.48 -6.34
N MET A 248 16.96 7.94 -5.85
CA MET A 248 17.07 8.70 -4.61
C MET A 248 16.32 10.03 -4.69
N GLN A 249 16.43 10.76 -5.80
CA GLN A 249 15.69 12.00 -6.02
C GLN A 249 14.18 11.75 -6.10
N LEU A 250 13.76 10.68 -6.79
CA LEU A 250 12.34 10.30 -6.81
C LEU A 250 11.81 9.98 -5.40
N CYS A 251 12.59 9.28 -4.59
CA CYS A 251 12.25 8.99 -3.19
C CYS A 251 12.07 10.28 -2.38
N LYS A 252 13.05 11.20 -2.42
CA LYS A 252 12.97 12.50 -1.75
C LYS A 252 11.77 13.32 -2.22
N GLY A 253 11.55 13.40 -3.53
CA GLY A 253 10.41 14.11 -4.11
C GLY A 253 9.07 13.52 -3.66
N SER A 254 8.96 12.19 -3.62
CA SER A 254 7.74 11.53 -3.13
C SER A 254 7.42 11.89 -1.67
N PHE A 255 8.42 11.93 -0.78
CA PHE A 255 8.23 12.32 0.61
C PHE A 255 7.86 13.79 0.77
N GLN A 256 8.44 14.69 -0.03
CA GLN A 256 8.05 16.10 -0.05
C GLN A 256 6.59 16.28 -0.50
N LEU A 257 6.08 15.40 -1.35
CA LEU A 257 4.68 15.39 -1.78
C LEU A 257 3.73 14.69 -0.78
N GLY A 258 4.26 14.10 0.30
CA GLY A 258 3.44 13.48 1.34
C GLY A 258 3.27 11.96 1.20
N PHE A 259 4.12 11.26 0.46
CA PHE A 259 4.16 9.80 0.53
C PHE A 259 4.60 9.36 1.93
N ARG A 260 3.83 8.45 2.52
CA ARG A 260 4.18 7.76 3.77
C ARG A 260 5.24 6.66 3.56
N GLU A 261 5.22 5.97 2.43
CA GLU A 261 6.12 4.87 2.12
C GLU A 261 6.60 4.96 0.67
N PHE A 262 7.91 4.82 0.47
CA PHE A 262 8.53 4.72 -0.84
C PHE A 262 8.98 3.30 -1.13
N THR A 263 8.53 2.79 -2.27
CA THR A 263 8.71 1.40 -2.65
C THR A 263 8.91 1.31 -4.16
N ALA A 264 10.02 0.70 -4.57
CA ALA A 264 10.29 0.41 -5.96
C ALA A 264 10.78 -1.03 -6.17
N ASN A 265 10.53 -1.54 -7.36
CA ASN A 265 11.07 -2.78 -7.91
C ASN A 265 11.87 -2.46 -9.17
N VAL A 266 12.96 -3.18 -9.40
CA VAL A 266 13.68 -3.12 -10.68
C VAL A 266 13.38 -4.37 -11.49
N ALA A 267 12.96 -4.19 -12.74
CA ALA A 267 12.42 -5.26 -13.58
C ALA A 267 13.39 -6.42 -13.86
N SER A 268 14.70 -6.17 -13.84
CA SER A 268 15.72 -7.21 -14.02
C SER A 268 15.97 -8.08 -12.79
N ASN A 269 15.35 -7.78 -11.65
CA ASN A 269 15.58 -8.52 -10.41
C ASN A 269 14.67 -9.76 -10.35
N ASP A 270 15.27 -10.90 -10.00
CA ASP A 270 14.53 -12.16 -9.78
C ASP A 270 13.58 -12.04 -8.57
N LEU A 271 13.97 -11.28 -7.55
CA LEU A 271 13.16 -11.03 -6.37
C LEU A 271 12.17 -9.87 -6.65
N VAL A 272 10.89 -10.21 -6.78
CA VAL A 272 9.82 -9.26 -7.07
C VAL A 272 8.89 -9.06 -5.88
N ARG A 273 8.31 -7.86 -5.76
CA ARG A 273 7.25 -7.59 -4.78
C ARG A 273 5.88 -7.93 -5.37
N ILE A 274 5.12 -8.77 -4.68
CA ILE A 274 3.70 -9.00 -5.00
C ILE A 274 2.88 -7.87 -4.37
N THR A 275 2.56 -7.99 -3.09
CA THR A 275 1.75 -7.04 -2.31
C THR A 275 2.16 -7.08 -0.84
N GLY A 276 3.35 -6.54 -0.55
CA GLY A 276 3.88 -6.45 0.81
C GLY A 276 4.79 -7.61 1.25
N TYR A 277 4.87 -8.67 0.44
CA TYR A 277 5.91 -9.70 0.54
C TYR A 277 6.67 -9.84 -0.78
N MET A 278 7.74 -10.63 -0.76
CA MET A 278 8.58 -10.90 -1.94
C MET A 278 8.63 -12.37 -2.28
N VAL A 279 8.82 -12.64 -3.57
CA VAL A 279 8.98 -13.97 -4.13
C VAL A 279 10.00 -13.90 -5.25
N LYS A 280 10.76 -14.98 -5.44
CA LYS A 280 11.63 -15.12 -6.60
C LYS A 280 10.82 -15.64 -7.78
N LEU A 281 10.95 -15.01 -8.93
CA LEU A 281 10.33 -15.49 -10.18
C LEU A 281 10.86 -16.89 -10.53
N SER A 282 12.14 -17.14 -10.29
CA SER A 282 12.78 -18.43 -10.48
C SER A 282 12.21 -19.55 -9.59
N ASP A 283 11.69 -19.21 -8.40
CA ASP A 283 11.00 -20.16 -7.53
C ASP A 283 9.58 -20.42 -8.01
N ILE A 284 8.86 -19.40 -8.49
CA ILE A 284 7.52 -19.56 -9.10
C ILE A 284 7.61 -20.46 -10.34
N ALA A 285 8.59 -20.23 -11.21
CA ALA A 285 8.77 -20.99 -12.45
C ALA A 285 9.00 -22.49 -12.21
N LYS A 286 9.57 -22.88 -11.06
CA LYS A 286 9.81 -24.28 -10.69
C LYS A 286 8.67 -24.89 -9.87
N TYR A 287 7.73 -24.07 -9.40
CA TYR A 287 6.76 -24.45 -8.39
C TYR A 287 5.84 -25.59 -8.84
N GLU A 288 5.34 -25.55 -10.08
CA GLU A 288 4.42 -26.57 -10.59
C GLU A 288 5.04 -27.97 -10.66
N GLU A 289 6.32 -28.06 -11.02
CA GLU A 289 7.02 -29.34 -11.17
C GLU A 289 7.64 -29.85 -9.87
N GLN A 290 8.15 -28.94 -9.02
CA GLN A 290 9.02 -29.29 -7.89
C GLN A 290 8.37 -29.02 -6.53
N GLY A 291 7.21 -28.36 -6.51
CA GLY A 291 6.64 -27.79 -5.29
C GLY A 291 7.53 -26.71 -4.69
N SER A 292 7.22 -26.27 -3.47
CA SER A 292 8.08 -25.36 -2.71
C SER A 292 8.09 -25.70 -1.23
N ARG A 293 9.24 -25.45 -0.58
CA ARG A 293 9.40 -25.50 0.87
C ARG A 293 9.18 -24.14 1.54
N THR A 294 9.00 -23.08 0.74
CA THR A 294 8.80 -21.70 1.20
C THR A 294 7.37 -21.25 0.90
N ASN A 295 6.62 -20.89 1.95
CA ASN A 295 5.22 -20.47 1.84
C ASN A 295 4.99 -19.29 0.88
N THR A 296 5.98 -18.39 0.74
CA THR A 296 5.91 -17.24 -0.16
C THR A 296 5.88 -17.62 -1.63
N THR A 297 6.44 -18.77 -2.03
CA THR A 297 6.41 -19.24 -3.42
C THR A 297 5.01 -19.66 -3.82
N TRP A 298 4.32 -20.43 -2.97
CA TRP A 298 2.94 -20.83 -3.21
C TRP A 298 2.01 -19.61 -3.27
N LEU A 299 2.11 -18.69 -2.30
CA LEU A 299 1.34 -17.44 -2.30
C LEU A 299 1.61 -16.59 -3.55
N GLY A 300 2.88 -16.48 -3.96
CA GLY A 300 3.29 -15.75 -5.15
C GLY A 300 2.78 -16.39 -6.43
N ALA A 301 2.83 -17.72 -6.55
CA ALA A 301 2.31 -18.46 -7.68
C ALA A 301 0.78 -18.28 -7.79
N ASP A 302 0.05 -18.45 -6.68
CA ASP A 302 -1.40 -18.27 -6.65
C ASP A 302 -1.80 -16.84 -7.01
N ALA A 303 -1.09 -15.83 -6.48
CA ALA A 303 -1.31 -14.43 -6.85
C ALA A 303 -0.98 -14.15 -8.33
N SER A 304 0.04 -14.79 -8.90
CA SER A 304 0.39 -14.61 -10.32
C SER A 304 -0.65 -15.15 -11.28
N VAL A 305 -1.43 -16.15 -10.86
CA VAL A 305 -2.53 -16.74 -11.64
C VAL A 305 -3.84 -15.97 -11.43
N ASN A 306 -4.14 -15.63 -10.17
CA ASN A 306 -5.46 -15.12 -9.79
C ASN A 306 -5.59 -13.59 -9.86
N THR A 307 -4.48 -12.88 -10.06
CA THR A 307 -4.43 -11.41 -10.10
C THR A 307 -3.52 -10.92 -11.23
N ASP A 308 -3.66 -9.65 -11.60
CA ASP A 308 -2.85 -9.04 -12.67
C ASP A 308 -1.48 -8.53 -12.18
N VAL A 309 -0.98 -9.02 -11.04
CA VAL A 309 0.26 -8.50 -10.41
C VAL A 309 1.50 -8.59 -11.31
N MET A 310 1.51 -9.51 -12.27
CA MET A 310 2.57 -9.70 -13.25
C MET A 310 2.50 -8.74 -14.44
N GLN A 311 1.43 -7.95 -14.57
CA GLN A 311 1.22 -7.02 -15.70
C GLN A 311 1.87 -5.65 -15.48
N ARG A 312 2.53 -5.41 -14.34
CA ARG A 312 3.20 -4.13 -14.08
C ARG A 312 4.27 -3.84 -15.13
N LEU A 313 4.22 -2.65 -15.71
CA LEU A 313 5.17 -2.25 -16.75
C LEU A 313 6.42 -1.60 -16.13
N PRO A 314 7.64 -2.04 -16.52
CA PRO A 314 8.88 -1.33 -16.23
C PRO A 314 8.86 0.06 -16.86
N ARG A 315 9.10 1.09 -16.06
CA ARG A 315 9.09 2.48 -16.50
C ARG A 315 10.48 3.10 -16.35
N VAL A 316 10.93 3.79 -17.39
CA VAL A 316 12.21 4.52 -17.41
C VAL A 316 12.05 5.80 -16.58
N LEU A 317 12.92 6.00 -15.60
CA LEU A 317 12.84 7.11 -14.66
C LEU A 317 13.62 8.35 -15.14
N SER A 318 14.70 8.13 -15.88
CA SER A 318 15.55 9.15 -16.48
C SER A 318 15.91 8.66 -17.88
N GLY A 319 15.80 9.52 -18.89
CA GLY A 319 16.04 9.21 -20.31
C GLY A 319 17.52 8.95 -20.63
N GLU A 320 18.15 8.06 -19.86
CA GLU A 320 19.55 7.71 -19.97
C GLU A 320 19.80 6.99 -21.29
N GLN A 321 20.41 7.72 -22.22
CA GLN A 321 20.99 7.13 -23.41
C GLN A 321 22.30 6.47 -23.00
N MET A 322 22.36 5.14 -23.03
CA MET A 322 23.66 4.47 -23.08
C MET A 322 24.29 4.81 -24.44
N PRO A 323 25.55 5.30 -24.50
CA PRO A 323 26.26 5.43 -25.76
C PRO A 323 26.39 4.03 -26.37
N SER A 324 25.71 3.76 -27.48
CA SER A 324 25.98 2.57 -28.29
C SER A 324 27.18 2.85 -29.17
N TYR A 325 28.32 2.22 -28.88
CA TYR A 325 29.44 2.19 -29.82
C TYR A 325 29.07 1.22 -30.95
N HIS A 326 28.52 1.74 -32.04
CA HIS A 326 28.52 0.99 -33.30
C HIS A 326 29.97 0.90 -33.77
N LEU A 327 30.53 -0.30 -33.71
CA LEU A 327 31.77 -0.60 -34.42
C LEU A 327 31.49 -0.37 -35.90
N VAL A 328 31.99 0.75 -36.43
CA VAL A 328 32.02 0.99 -37.86
C VAL A 328 33.05 0.02 -38.41
N ASP A 329 32.59 -1.06 -39.03
CA ASP A 329 33.45 -1.90 -39.87
C ASP A 329 34.08 -0.99 -40.91
N LYS A 330 35.39 -0.78 -40.78
CA LYS A 330 36.19 -0.12 -41.80
C LYS A 330 36.18 -1.03 -43.03
N GLN A 331 35.53 -0.55 -44.10
CA GLN A 331 35.70 -1.08 -45.45
C GLN A 331 37.17 -1.09 -45.86
#